data_AF-A0A7C6S8P8-F1
#
_entry.id   AF-A0A7C6S8P8-F1
#
_cell.length_a   1.000
_cell.length_b   1.000
_cell.length_c   1.000
_cell.angle_alpha   90.00
_cell.angle_beta   90.00
_cell.angle_gamma   90.00
#
_symmetry.space_group_name_H-M   'P 1'
#
loop_
_entity.id
_entity.type
_entity.pdbx_description
1 polymer ?
#
loop_
_entity_poly.entity_id
_entity_poly.type
_entity_poly.pdbx_seq_one_letter_code
_entity_poly.pdbx_strand_id
1 'polypeptide(L)'
;MEITNNRINPWPGFVPTAGSGSGAVKEQELNFGDLLRGALREVDRLQDEAEAANKAFVEGKIEDLHQVILAGEKAALALQMTLQVRNKVVEAYQELMRMQV
;
A
#
# COMPACT_ATOMS: atom_id res chain seq x y z
N MET A 1 36.86 8.52 53.24
CA MET A 1 36.27 8.76 51.91
C MET A 1 36.82 7.72 50.97
N GLU A 2 36.18 6.56 50.87
CA GLU A 2 36.40 5.62 49.76
C GLU A 2 35.03 5.01 49.44
N ILE A 3 34.44 5.48 48.34
CA ILE A 3 33.18 4.99 47.81
C ILE A 3 33.52 3.71 47.03
N THR A 4 33.10 2.56 47.54
CA THR A 4 33.29 1.28 46.88
C THR A 4 32.44 1.23 45.60
N ASN A 5 33.14 1.07 44.49
CA ASN A 5 32.61 1.11 43.14
C ASN A 5 31.77 -0.16 42.87
N ASN A 6 30.43 -0.01 42.89
CA ASN A 6 29.47 -1.05 42.55
C ASN A 6 29.52 -1.33 41.04
N ARG A 7 30.29 -2.34 40.63
CA ARG A 7 30.33 -2.82 39.24
C ARG A 7 29.02 -3.56 38.94
N ILE A 8 28.10 -2.88 38.27
CA ILE A 8 26.87 -3.45 37.73
C ILE A 8 27.27 -4.63 36.82
N ASN A 9 26.94 -5.85 37.24
CA ASN A 9 27.14 -7.05 36.45
C ASN A 9 26.02 -7.11 35.39
N PRO A 10 26.32 -7.04 34.09
CA PRO A 10 25.29 -7.13 33.06
C PRO A 10 24.75 -8.56 32.98
N TRP A 11 23.43 -8.69 32.80
CA TRP A 11 22.75 -9.96 32.60
C TRP A 11 23.36 -10.74 31.42
N PRO A 12 23.50 -12.08 31.53
CA PRO A 12 23.95 -12.92 30.42
C PRO A 12 22.86 -12.96 29.35
N GLY A 13 22.93 -12.04 28.40
CA GLY A 13 21.93 -11.94 27.33
C GLY A 13 22.02 -10.66 26.48
N PHE A 14 22.74 -9.64 26.94
CA PHE A 14 22.96 -8.43 26.16
C PHE A 14 24.42 -7.97 26.25
N VAL A 15 25.27 -8.58 25.43
CA VAL A 15 26.50 -7.92 24.97
C VAL A 15 26.11 -7.13 23.71
N PRO A 16 26.18 -5.79 23.71
CA PRO A 16 26.07 -5.05 22.47
C PRO A 16 27.35 -5.34 21.68
N THR A 17 27.28 -6.35 20.82
CA THR A 17 28.30 -6.51 19.78
C THR A 17 28.23 -5.25 18.93
N ALA A 18 29.28 -4.44 18.98
CA ALA A 18 29.58 -3.48 17.93
C ALA A 18 29.96 -4.29 16.69
N GLY A 19 28.94 -4.90 16.08
CA GLY A 19 29.03 -5.74 14.91
C GLY A 19 28.20 -5.09 13.82
N SER A 20 28.90 -4.64 12.78
CA SER A 20 28.37 -4.27 11.48
C SER A 20 27.21 -5.20 11.08
N GLY A 21 26.00 -4.69 11.25
CA GLY A 21 24.77 -5.25 10.76
C GLY A 21 24.12 -4.21 9.89
N SER A 22 24.72 -3.96 8.72
CA SER A 22 24.00 -3.43 7.58
C SER A 22 22.98 -4.50 7.18
N GLY A 23 21.93 -4.61 8.00
CA GLY A 23 20.67 -5.17 7.57
C GLY A 23 20.16 -4.16 6.58
N ALA A 24 20.55 -4.34 5.32
CA ALA A 24 19.78 -3.84 4.21
C ALA A 24 18.35 -4.27 4.50
N VAL A 25 17.56 -3.33 5.04
CA VAL A 25 16.14 -3.31 4.76
C VAL A 25 16.13 -3.42 3.25
N LYS A 26 15.81 -4.60 2.74
CA LYS A 26 15.45 -4.75 1.35
C LYS A 26 14.26 -3.84 1.25
N GLU A 27 14.53 -2.60 0.87
CA GLU A 27 13.63 -1.70 0.22
C GLU A 27 13.16 -2.55 -0.96
N GLN A 28 12.10 -3.32 -0.71
CA GLN A 28 11.33 -3.92 -1.77
C GLN A 28 10.89 -2.68 -2.51
N GLU A 29 11.64 -2.36 -3.57
CA GLU A 29 11.25 -1.40 -4.57
C GLU A 29 9.87 -1.87 -5.00
N LEU A 30 8.83 -1.33 -4.36
CA LEU A 30 7.46 -1.56 -4.73
C LEU A 30 7.36 -0.99 -6.12
N ASN A 31 7.49 -1.87 -7.11
CA ASN A 31 7.54 -1.46 -8.49
C ASN A 31 6.21 -0.79 -8.79
N PHE A 32 6.25 0.50 -9.14
CA PHE A 32 5.05 1.27 -9.44
C PHE A 32 4.18 0.59 -10.51
N GLY A 33 4.82 -0.04 -11.50
CA GLY A 33 4.12 -0.82 -12.52
C GLY A 33 3.30 -1.97 -11.93
N ASP A 34 3.80 -2.62 -10.88
CA ASP A 34 3.08 -3.70 -10.19
C ASP A 34 1.96 -3.18 -9.30
N LEU A 35 2.14 -2.03 -8.64
CA LEU A 35 1.07 -1.35 -7.90
C LEU A 35 -0.04 -0.86 -8.84
N LEU A 36 0.32 -0.24 -9.98
CA LEU A 36 -0.64 0.20 -10.98
C LEU A 36 -1.38 -1.00 -11.60
N ARG A 37 -0.67 -2.09 -11.92
CA ARG A 37 -1.27 -3.34 -12.38
C ARG A 37 -2.17 -3.98 -11.33
N GLY A 38 -1.87 -3.82 -10.04
CA GLY A 38 -2.73 -4.25 -8.94
C GLY A 38 -4.00 -3.42 -8.85
N ALA A 39 -3.87 -2.08 -8.89
CA ALA A 39 -4.99 -1.16 -8.86
C ALA A 39 -5.93 -1.32 -10.06
N LEU A 40 -5.37 -1.51 -11.28
CA LEU A 40 -6.15 -1.78 -12.48
C LEU A 40 -6.96 -3.07 -12.35
N ARG A 41 -6.33 -4.14 -11.84
CA ARG A 41 -7.02 -5.42 -11.58
C ARG A 41 -8.14 -5.27 -10.55
N GLU A 42 -7.96 -4.42 -9.54
CA GLU A 42 -9.02 -4.17 -8.56
C GLU A 42 -10.17 -3.37 -9.17
N VAL A 43 -9.90 -2.40 -10.06
CA VAL A 43 -10.94 -1.69 -10.80
C VAL A 43 -11.72 -2.63 -11.73
N ASP A 44 -11.04 -3.55 -12.42
CA ASP A 44 -11.70 -4.58 -13.23
C ASP A 44 -12.58 -5.48 -12.36
N ARG A 45 -12.07 -5.93 -11.21
CA ARG A 45 -12.83 -6.73 -10.25
C ARG A 45 -14.08 -6.00 -9.74
N LEU A 46 -13.97 -4.72 -9.43
CA LEU A 46 -15.09 -3.90 -8.97
C LEU A 46 -16.13 -3.67 -10.09
N GLN A 47 -15.70 -3.56 -11.35
CA GLN A 47 -16.61 -3.52 -12.50
C GLN A 47 -17.38 -4.83 -12.67
N ASP A 48 -16.69 -5.97 -12.61
CA ASP A 48 -17.32 -7.29 -12.68
C ASP A 48 -18.33 -7.50 -11.54
N GLU A 49 -17.98 -7.05 -10.33
CA GLU A 49 -18.85 -7.12 -9.15
C GLU A 49 -20.10 -6.24 -9.32
N ALA A 50 -19.96 -5.05 -9.92
CA ALA A 50 -21.08 -4.18 -10.26
C ALA A 50 -21.98 -4.77 -11.37
N GLU A 51 -21.39 -5.40 -12.40
CA GLU A 51 -22.16 -6.10 -13.44
C GLU A 51 -22.92 -7.31 -12.88
N ALA A 52 -22.27 -8.09 -12.01
CA ALA A 52 -22.90 -9.23 -11.34
C ALA A 52 -24.06 -8.78 -10.45
N ALA A 53 -23.88 -7.70 -9.68
CA ALA A 53 -24.93 -7.10 -8.87
C ALA A 53 -26.10 -6.58 -9.73
N ASN A 54 -25.80 -5.92 -10.86
CA ASN A 54 -26.82 -5.48 -11.82
C ASN A 54 -27.62 -6.65 -12.42
N LYS A 55 -26.95 -7.70 -12.87
CA LYS A 55 -27.63 -8.91 -13.40
C LYS A 55 -28.52 -9.55 -12.35
N ALA A 56 -28.01 -9.72 -11.13
CA ALA A 56 -28.76 -10.36 -10.07
C ALA A 56 -29.94 -9.49 -9.56
N PHE A 57 -29.85 -8.17 -9.67
CA PHE A 57 -30.98 -7.25 -9.48
C PHE A 57 -32.05 -7.42 -10.57
N VAL A 58 -31.66 -7.43 -11.85
CA VAL A 58 -32.59 -7.60 -12.99
C VAL A 58 -33.24 -8.99 -13.00
N GLU A 59 -32.53 -10.02 -12.55
CA GLU A 59 -33.04 -11.38 -12.37
C GLU A 59 -33.97 -11.54 -11.15
N GLY A 60 -34.15 -10.49 -10.34
CA GLY A 60 -34.99 -10.51 -9.14
C GLY A 60 -34.41 -11.32 -7.97
N LYS A 61 -33.11 -11.65 -8.02
CA LYS A 61 -32.39 -12.39 -6.96
C LYS A 61 -31.83 -11.47 -5.87
N ILE A 62 -31.74 -10.17 -6.14
CA ILE A 62 -31.30 -9.15 -5.19
C ILE A 62 -32.43 -8.13 -5.04
N GLU A 63 -33.05 -8.06 -3.85
CA GLU A 63 -34.01 -7.01 -3.48
C GLU A 63 -33.32 -5.68 -3.17
N ASP A 64 -32.00 -5.71 -2.97
CA ASP A 64 -31.25 -4.61 -2.36
C ASP A 64 -30.48 -3.78 -3.40
N LEU A 65 -31.20 -2.87 -4.05
CA LEU A 65 -30.67 -1.86 -4.99
C LEU A 65 -29.47 -1.08 -4.41
N HIS A 66 -29.37 -0.96 -3.08
CA HIS A 66 -28.29 -0.27 -2.41
C HIS A 66 -26.92 -0.90 -2.68
N GLN A 67 -26.84 -2.23 -2.83
CA GLN A 67 -25.58 -2.93 -3.11
C GLN A 67 -25.03 -2.60 -4.50
N VAL A 68 -25.92 -2.47 -5.49
CA VAL A 68 -25.56 -2.12 -6.87
C VAL A 68 -24.97 -0.70 -6.93
N ILE A 69 -25.67 0.26 -6.31
CA ILE A 69 -25.23 1.66 -6.26
C ILE A 69 -23.90 1.75 -5.49
N LEU A 70 -23.77 1.06 -4.36
CA LEU A 70 -22.54 1.05 -3.56
C LEU A 70 -21.35 0.44 -4.32
N ALA A 71 -21.57 -0.64 -5.08
CA ALA A 71 -20.55 -1.24 -5.93
C ALA A 71 -20.08 -0.27 -7.02
N GLY A 72 -21.03 0.43 -7.68
CA GLY A 72 -20.73 1.48 -8.65
C GLY A 72 -19.90 2.62 -8.05
N GLU A 73 -20.29 3.11 -6.87
CA GLU A 73 -19.60 4.21 -6.18
C GLU A 73 -18.16 3.81 -5.78
N LYS A 74 -17.97 2.58 -5.31
CA LYS A 74 -16.64 2.03 -5.01
C LYS A 74 -15.75 1.96 -6.25
N ALA A 75 -16.29 1.47 -7.37
CA ALA A 75 -15.55 1.40 -8.62
C ALA A 75 -15.13 2.79 -9.11
N ALA A 76 -16.05 3.77 -9.07
CA ALA A 76 -15.77 5.15 -9.45
C ALA A 76 -14.67 5.79 -8.58
N LEU A 77 -14.76 5.62 -7.25
CA LEU A 77 -13.76 6.13 -6.31
C LEU A 77 -12.39 5.47 -6.52
N ALA A 78 -12.34 4.14 -6.67
CA ALA A 78 -11.10 3.40 -6.91
C ALA A 78 -10.39 3.86 -8.20
N LEU A 79 -11.17 4.10 -9.26
CA LEU A 79 -10.65 4.64 -10.51
C LEU A 79 -10.06 6.05 -10.32
N GLN A 80 -10.79 6.94 -9.63
CA GLN A 80 -10.30 8.30 -9.34
C GLN A 80 -8.99 8.28 -8.56
N MET A 81 -8.90 7.43 -7.53
CA MET A 81 -7.67 7.25 -6.76
C MET A 81 -6.51 6.76 -7.64
N THR A 82 -6.77 5.79 -8.51
CA THR A 82 -5.77 5.26 -9.46
C THR A 82 -5.21 6.36 -10.37
N LEU A 83 -6.08 7.25 -10.87
CA LEU A 83 -5.66 8.40 -11.68
C LEU A 83 -4.80 9.39 -10.88
N GLN A 84 -5.13 9.65 -9.61
CA GLN A 84 -4.32 10.51 -8.74
C GLN A 84 -2.92 9.92 -8.51
N VAL A 85 -2.83 8.62 -8.22
CA VAL A 85 -1.54 7.95 -8.06
C VAL A 85 -0.72 8.02 -9.35
N ARG A 86 -1.35 7.74 -10.52
CA ARG A 86 -0.69 7.87 -11.83
C ARG A 86 -0.11 9.27 -12.02
N ASN A 87 -0.89 10.31 -11.78
CA ASN A 87 -0.45 11.69 -11.95
C ASN A 87 0.73 12.02 -11.02
N LYS A 88 0.66 11.61 -9.74
CA LYS A 88 1.75 11.84 -8.77
C LYS A 88 3.05 11.15 -9.16
N VAL A 89 2.97 9.94 -9.74
CA VAL A 89 4.17 9.24 -10.20
C VAL A 89 4.78 9.90 -11.43
N VAL A 90 3.96 10.38 -12.37
CA VAL A 90 4.44 11.14 -13.52
C VAL A 90 5.11 12.45 -13.09
N GLU A 91 4.50 13.17 -12.14
CA GLU A 91 5.08 14.39 -11.54
C GLU A 91 6.42 14.10 -10.85
N ALA A 92 6.50 13.02 -10.06
CA ALA A 92 7.74 12.63 -9.38
C ALA A 92 8.85 12.28 -10.38
N TYR A 93 8.53 11.58 -11.47
CA TYR A 93 9.49 11.28 -12.54
C TYR A 93 9.98 12.56 -13.24
N GLN A 94 9.07 13.51 -13.53
CA GLN A 94 9.43 14.80 -14.11
C GLN A 94 10.31 15.65 -13.19
N GLU A 95 10.06 15.62 -11.88
CA GLU A 95 10.86 16.35 -10.89
C GLU A 95 12.30 15.83 -10.80
N LEU A 96 12.47 14.50 -10.78
CA LEU A 96 13.80 13.87 -10.78
C LEU A 96 14.62 14.29 -12.02
N MET A 97 13.99 14.40 -13.20
CA MET A 97 14.67 14.87 -14.42
C MET A 97 15.06 16.35 -14.34
N ARG A 98 14.28 17.20 -13.66
CA ARG A 98 14.62 18.63 -13.45
C ARG A 98 15.76 18.83 -12.46
N MET A 99 15.94 17.94 -11.50
CA MET A 99 17.05 18.01 -10.54
C MET A 99 18.40 17.58 -11.13
N GLN A 100 18.41 16.82 -12.22
CA GLN A 100 19.62 16.22 -12.79
C GLN A 100 20.29 17.07 -13.91
N VAL A 101 19.69 18.18 -14.33
CA VAL A 101 20.26 19.10 -15.35
C VAL A 101 21.02 20.26 -14.75
#